data_AF-A0ABD3RBY5-F1
#
_entry.id   AF-A0ABD3RBY5-F1
#
_cell.length_a   1.000
_cell.length_b   1.000
_cell.length_c   1.000
_cell.angle_alpha   90.00
_cell.angle_beta   90.00
_cell.angle_gamma   90.00
#
_symmetry.space_group_name_H-M   'P 1'
#
loop_
_entity.id
_entity.type
_entity.pdbx_description
1 polymer ?
#
loop_
_entity_poly.entity_id
_entity_poly.type
_entity_poly.pdbx_seq_one_letter_code
_entity_poly.pdbx_strand_id
1 'polypeptide(L)'
;MLINSMKSVAMALAFAAAAVGAESANYDAADNDFVTMLTMFPTQLPTFYPTSTNDAYIDRATARPSLRSTSPCTSSFTVAMYDSIEEDIATLVRSIEDDEARTHFLGGIVRLAAHDFMDYDPSNSESMGSDGCFDPDHQRNAGLDEIWCMNCALTLLHEQEYSHISRADFWVASANAVIHLTSVGNALNLKDTFLWGRKDTDSCLGSGRRLPRASGCQQIEAVFLTRMGLSWREVVALLGAHTLGRGHRSFSGHHGTWKDSNQDAQNECNANALVTDIPALNPKVFDKQYFKELSSNAWRMRNIGGPGNGGPPQDWTTGTSGNQMMLNTDICLAYDIDENVDTGTNCCTKFDGENPCIQGEGTMRRCPKYNELDPRRSARDAVIEYGGGDDNSRFYRVFARAWVKATNLGQTNLAPLEPYCVSEGYW
;
A
#
# COMPACT_ATOMS: atom_id res chain seq x y z
N MET A 1 -21.14 -10.37 -32.83
CA MET A 1 -20.32 -11.24 -31.97
C MET A 1 -19.81 -10.45 -30.76
N LEU A 2 -20.71 -10.04 -29.84
CA LEU A 2 -20.39 -9.01 -28.83
C LEU A 2 -21.04 -9.27 -27.45
N ILE A 3 -21.26 -10.54 -27.09
CA ILE A 3 -21.87 -10.91 -25.78
C ILE A 3 -20.95 -11.80 -24.92
N ASN A 4 -19.77 -12.22 -25.42
CA ASN A 4 -18.90 -13.15 -24.70
C ASN A 4 -17.75 -12.51 -23.89
N SER A 5 -17.57 -11.17 -23.89
CA SER A 5 -16.42 -10.54 -23.19
C SER A 5 -16.68 -10.24 -21.70
N MET A 6 -17.94 -10.12 -21.26
CA MET A 6 -18.27 -9.71 -19.88
C MET A 6 -18.24 -10.85 -18.85
N LYS A 7 -18.10 -12.12 -19.28
CA LYS A 7 -17.90 -13.24 -18.35
C LYS A 7 -16.43 -13.43 -17.95
N SER A 8 -15.47 -12.85 -18.67
CA SER A 8 -14.04 -13.10 -18.44
C SER A 8 -13.45 -12.31 -17.27
N VAL A 9 -13.98 -11.13 -16.92
CA VAL A 9 -13.47 -10.32 -15.79
C VAL A 9 -13.86 -10.91 -14.43
N ALA A 10 -15.09 -11.44 -14.31
CA ALA A 10 -15.53 -12.17 -13.11
C ALA A 10 -14.84 -13.55 -12.98
N MET A 11 -14.41 -14.14 -14.09
CA MET A 11 -13.75 -15.45 -14.11
C MET A 11 -12.24 -15.34 -13.83
N ALA A 12 -11.58 -14.23 -14.18
CA ALA A 12 -10.17 -13.98 -13.85
C ALA A 12 -9.95 -13.79 -12.33
N LEU A 13 -10.88 -13.13 -11.64
CA LEU A 13 -10.87 -13.01 -10.17
C LEU A 13 -11.12 -14.37 -9.46
N ALA A 14 -11.83 -15.30 -10.10
CA ALA A 14 -12.08 -16.63 -9.54
C ALA A 14 -10.87 -17.59 -9.67
N PHE A 15 -9.93 -17.34 -10.59
CA PHE A 15 -8.74 -18.19 -10.77
C PHE A 15 -7.56 -17.81 -9.87
N ALA A 16 -7.55 -16.62 -9.27
CA ALA A 16 -6.56 -16.24 -8.25
C ALA A 16 -6.84 -16.89 -6.87
N ALA A 17 -8.06 -17.38 -6.63
CA ALA A 17 -8.45 -18.01 -5.37
C ALA A 17 -8.26 -19.55 -5.33
N ALA A 18 -7.74 -20.18 -6.39
CA ALA A 18 -7.72 -21.63 -6.55
C ALA A 18 -6.33 -22.31 -6.52
N ALA A 19 -5.30 -21.63 -6.00
CA ALA A 19 -3.94 -22.16 -5.95
C ALA A 19 -3.33 -22.22 -4.54
N VAL A 20 -4.11 -22.64 -3.53
CA VAL A 20 -3.55 -23.11 -2.25
C VAL A 20 -4.40 -24.27 -1.73
N GLY A 21 -4.08 -25.49 -2.14
CA GLY A 21 -4.79 -26.67 -1.62
C GLY A 21 -4.28 -27.98 -2.18
N ALA A 22 -3.33 -28.60 -1.47
CA ALA A 22 -3.27 -30.03 -1.12
C ALA A 22 -1.82 -30.53 -1.04
N GLU A 23 -1.38 -30.87 0.18
CA GLU A 23 -0.61 -32.08 0.56
C GLU A 23 -0.28 -31.96 2.06
N SER A 24 -1.16 -32.45 2.93
CA SER A 24 -1.15 -33.77 3.56
C SER A 24 -0.18 -33.90 4.74
N ALA A 25 -0.73 -33.95 5.95
CA ALA A 25 -0.12 -34.64 7.10
C ALA A 25 -1.26 -35.28 7.91
N ASN A 26 -1.25 -36.61 7.93
CA ASN A 26 -2.09 -37.50 8.73
C ASN A 26 -1.38 -37.85 10.06
N TYR A 27 -2.17 -38.33 11.03
CA TYR A 27 -1.85 -38.84 12.39
C TYR A 27 -1.75 -37.75 13.47
N ASP A 28 -2.44 -37.78 14.62
CA ASP A 28 -3.11 -38.87 15.35
C ASP A 28 -4.27 -38.35 16.24
N ALA A 29 -5.20 -39.26 16.55
CA ALA A 29 -6.40 -39.06 17.35
C ALA A 29 -6.18 -39.29 18.87
N ALA A 30 -7.00 -38.65 19.72
CA ALA A 30 -7.57 -39.26 20.92
C ALA A 30 -8.73 -38.42 21.51
N ASP A 31 -9.80 -39.13 21.83
CA ASP A 31 -11.12 -38.75 22.36
C ASP A 31 -11.14 -37.94 23.67
N ASN A 32 -12.21 -37.15 23.87
CA ASN A 32 -13.20 -37.48 24.91
C ASN A 32 -14.51 -36.68 24.81
N ASP A 33 -15.59 -37.44 25.02
CA ASP A 33 -17.01 -37.12 25.03
C ASP A 33 -17.43 -35.91 25.89
N PHE A 34 -18.51 -35.23 25.47
CA PHE A 34 -19.71 -35.12 26.30
C PHE A 34 -20.95 -34.72 25.46
N VAL A 35 -21.91 -35.64 25.41
CA VAL A 35 -23.25 -35.49 24.83
C VAL A 35 -24.15 -34.75 25.81
N THR A 36 -24.94 -33.77 25.36
CA THR A 36 -26.27 -33.50 25.94
C THR A 36 -27.23 -32.94 24.90
N MET A 37 -28.18 -33.78 24.49
CA MET A 37 -29.43 -33.42 23.81
C MET A 37 -30.40 -32.78 24.81
N LEU A 38 -31.20 -31.78 24.40
CA LEU A 38 -32.62 -31.72 24.78
C LEU A 38 -33.45 -30.74 23.91
N THR A 39 -34.44 -31.35 23.22
CA THR A 39 -35.85 -30.94 23.03
C THR A 39 -36.24 -29.72 22.17
N MET A 40 -36.86 -30.05 21.02
CA MET A 40 -37.89 -29.29 20.31
C MET A 40 -39.23 -29.26 21.06
N PHE A 41 -40.10 -28.27 20.81
CA PHE A 41 -41.51 -28.39 20.37
C PHE A 41 -42.25 -27.01 20.30
N PRO A 42 -43.42 -26.88 19.62
CA PRO A 42 -43.71 -25.84 18.62
C PRO A 42 -44.87 -24.89 18.97
N THR A 43 -45.15 -23.89 18.13
CA THR A 43 -46.49 -23.23 18.00
C THR A 43 -46.52 -22.38 16.72
N GLN A 44 -47.18 -22.87 15.66
CA GLN A 44 -48.52 -22.51 15.14
C GLN A 44 -48.63 -21.19 14.34
N LEU A 45 -48.99 -21.38 13.06
CA LEU A 45 -49.39 -20.42 12.03
C LEU A 45 -50.74 -19.75 12.34
N PRO A 46 -51.02 -18.60 11.71
CA PRO A 46 -52.35 -18.31 11.16
C PRO A 46 -52.32 -18.19 9.63
N THR A 47 -53.23 -18.93 9.00
CA THR A 47 -53.63 -18.85 7.59
C THR A 47 -54.62 -17.70 7.38
N PHE A 48 -54.47 -16.91 6.30
CA PHE A 48 -55.59 -16.22 5.65
C PHE A 48 -55.39 -16.11 4.13
N TYR A 49 -56.52 -16.20 3.43
CA TYR A 49 -56.77 -16.53 2.03
C TYR A 49 -56.37 -15.47 0.98
N PRO A 50 -56.34 -15.82 -0.33
CA PRO A 50 -55.76 -15.00 -1.38
C PRO A 50 -56.78 -14.00 -1.96
N THR A 51 -56.34 -12.78 -2.21
CA THR A 51 -57.02 -11.84 -3.12
C THR A 51 -56.12 -11.58 -4.32
N SER A 52 -56.57 -12.09 -5.47
CA SER A 52 -56.08 -11.76 -6.79
C SER A 52 -56.45 -10.32 -7.14
N THR A 53 -55.44 -9.49 -7.41
CA THR A 53 -55.53 -8.39 -8.35
C THR A 53 -54.22 -8.31 -9.12
N ASN A 54 -54.32 -8.44 -10.44
CA ASN A 54 -53.26 -8.17 -11.40
C ASN A 54 -52.58 -6.84 -11.08
N ASP A 55 -51.24 -6.81 -11.08
CA ASP A 55 -50.49 -5.73 -11.72
C ASP A 55 -49.02 -6.10 -11.91
N ALA A 56 -48.56 -5.79 -13.12
CA ALA A 56 -47.24 -5.89 -13.74
C ALA A 56 -46.04 -6.38 -12.91
N TYR A 57 -45.49 -7.50 -13.38
CA TYR A 57 -44.08 -7.88 -13.25
C TYR A 57 -43.20 -6.75 -13.84
N ILE A 58 -42.65 -5.88 -12.98
CA ILE A 58 -41.52 -5.02 -13.35
C ILE A 58 -40.26 -5.73 -12.86
N ASP A 59 -39.59 -6.33 -13.82
CA ASP A 59 -38.21 -6.77 -13.79
C ASP A 59 -37.33 -5.59 -13.32
N ARG A 60 -36.95 -5.60 -12.03
CA ARG A 60 -35.99 -4.65 -11.48
C ARG A 60 -34.59 -5.17 -11.82
N ALA A 61 -34.30 -5.18 -13.11
CA ALA A 61 -32.94 -5.29 -13.61
C ALA A 61 -32.12 -4.18 -12.94
N THR A 62 -31.03 -4.60 -12.30
CA THR A 62 -29.96 -3.75 -11.78
C THR A 62 -29.40 -2.93 -12.93
N ALA A 63 -29.95 -1.74 -13.15
CA ALA A 63 -29.37 -0.78 -14.07
C ALA A 63 -28.03 -0.33 -13.49
N ARG A 64 -26.93 -0.82 -14.08
CA ARG A 64 -25.63 -0.15 -13.98
C ARG A 64 -25.83 1.32 -14.36
N PRO A 65 -25.16 2.27 -13.68
CA PRO A 65 -25.06 3.62 -14.20
C PRO A 65 -24.54 3.52 -15.64
N SER A 66 -25.25 4.11 -16.60
CA SER A 66 -24.79 4.15 -17.98
C SER A 66 -23.54 5.00 -18.03
N LEU A 67 -22.37 4.37 -18.20
CA LEU A 67 -21.13 5.06 -18.52
C LEU A 67 -21.38 5.92 -19.75
N ARG A 68 -21.18 7.23 -19.60
CA ARG A 68 -21.37 8.19 -20.68
C ARG A 68 -20.28 7.91 -21.72
N SER A 69 -20.66 7.30 -22.84
CA SER A 69 -19.79 7.16 -24.01
C SER A 69 -19.55 8.53 -24.64
N THR A 70 -18.61 9.30 -24.10
CA THR A 70 -17.85 10.27 -24.88
C THR A 70 -16.66 9.52 -25.46
N SER A 71 -16.41 9.64 -26.76
CA SER A 71 -15.17 9.14 -27.38
C SER A 71 -13.97 9.48 -26.47
N PRO A 72 -13.04 8.54 -26.21
CA PRO A 72 -11.97 8.76 -25.25
C PRO A 72 -11.19 10.02 -25.62
N CYS A 73 -10.85 10.79 -24.60
CA CYS A 73 -10.15 12.05 -24.72
C CYS A 73 -8.67 11.77 -25.01
N THR A 74 -8.32 11.49 -26.27
CA THR A 74 -6.97 11.02 -26.61
C THR A 74 -5.89 12.10 -26.57
N SER A 75 -6.27 13.38 -26.49
CA SER A 75 -5.37 14.53 -26.58
C SER A 75 -5.08 15.23 -25.24
N SER A 76 -5.78 14.88 -24.16
CA SER A 76 -5.59 15.53 -22.86
C SER A 76 -6.02 14.65 -21.69
N PHE A 77 -5.28 14.70 -20.58
CA PHE A 77 -5.69 14.12 -19.31
C PHE A 77 -6.61 15.10 -18.57
N THR A 78 -7.90 14.77 -18.47
CA THR A 78 -8.90 15.67 -17.88
C THR A 78 -9.17 15.40 -16.41
N VAL A 79 -9.72 16.39 -15.70
CA VAL A 79 -10.24 16.23 -14.33
C VAL A 79 -11.24 15.07 -14.24
N ALA A 80 -12.16 14.97 -15.21
CA ALA A 80 -13.15 13.90 -15.25
C ALA A 80 -12.51 12.51 -15.42
N MET A 81 -11.45 12.40 -16.24
CA MET A 81 -10.71 11.14 -16.40
C MET A 81 -9.98 10.74 -15.12
N TYR A 82 -9.37 11.69 -14.41
CA TYR A 82 -8.74 11.44 -13.12
C TYR A 82 -9.76 10.90 -12.10
N ASP A 83 -10.96 11.50 -12.07
CA ASP A 83 -12.06 11.03 -11.22
C ASP A 83 -12.56 9.64 -11.61
N SER A 84 -12.67 9.35 -12.92
CA SER A 84 -13.01 8.01 -13.41
C SER A 84 -12.00 6.93 -12.97
N ILE A 85 -10.70 7.23 -13.02
CA ILE A 85 -9.67 6.29 -12.54
C ILE A 85 -9.88 5.98 -11.04
N GLU A 86 -10.16 6.99 -10.22
CA GLU A 86 -10.42 6.78 -8.79
C GLU A 86 -11.67 5.91 -8.55
N GLU A 87 -12.76 6.17 -9.27
CA GLU A 87 -13.99 5.38 -9.18
C GLU A 87 -13.79 3.91 -9.61
N ASP A 88 -13.01 3.69 -10.66
CA ASP A 88 -12.69 2.35 -11.16
C ASP A 88 -11.76 1.60 -10.21
N ILE A 89 -10.74 2.26 -9.65
CA ILE A 89 -9.89 1.68 -8.60
C ILE A 89 -10.73 1.30 -7.38
N ALA A 90 -11.64 2.16 -6.93
CA ALA A 90 -12.56 1.85 -5.85
C ALA A 90 -13.44 0.62 -6.19
N THR A 91 -13.88 0.49 -7.44
CA THR A 91 -14.66 -0.67 -7.91
C THR A 91 -13.84 -1.96 -7.89
N LEU A 92 -12.59 -1.93 -8.36
CA LEU A 92 -11.68 -3.08 -8.28
C LEU A 92 -11.46 -3.51 -6.83
N VAL A 93 -11.17 -2.56 -5.93
CA VAL A 93 -10.94 -2.84 -4.51
C VAL A 93 -12.16 -3.50 -3.85
N ARG A 94 -13.37 -3.03 -4.15
CA ARG A 94 -14.62 -3.65 -3.63
C ARG A 94 -14.85 -5.06 -4.16
N SER A 95 -14.32 -5.40 -5.34
CA SER A 95 -14.50 -6.73 -5.94
C SER A 95 -13.54 -7.79 -5.39
N ILE A 96 -12.48 -7.39 -4.66
CA ILE A 96 -11.56 -8.29 -3.99
C ILE A 96 -12.14 -8.62 -2.61
N GLU A 97 -12.61 -9.85 -2.40
CA GLU A 97 -13.24 -10.27 -1.13
C GLU A 97 -12.20 -10.54 -0.02
N ASP A 98 -11.11 -11.22 -0.36
CA ASP A 98 -10.05 -11.59 0.58
C ASP A 98 -9.28 -10.35 1.06
N ASP A 99 -9.15 -10.22 2.38
CA ASP A 99 -8.59 -9.03 3.00
C ASP A 99 -7.08 -8.89 2.79
N GLU A 100 -6.36 -10.00 2.68
CA GLU A 100 -4.93 -10.02 2.39
C GLU A 100 -4.67 -9.64 0.93
N ALA A 101 -5.42 -10.22 -0.01
CA ALA A 101 -5.39 -9.85 -1.43
C ALA A 101 -5.78 -8.38 -1.65
N ARG A 102 -6.81 -7.89 -0.94
CA ARG A 102 -7.23 -6.48 -1.02
C ARG A 102 -6.13 -5.55 -0.51
N THR A 103 -5.50 -5.92 0.59
CA THR A 103 -4.35 -5.21 1.17
C THR A 103 -3.14 -5.22 0.22
N HIS A 104 -2.85 -6.36 -0.39
CA HIS A 104 -1.79 -6.51 -1.39
C HIS A 104 -2.07 -5.62 -2.61
N PHE A 105 -3.30 -5.58 -3.10
CA PHE A 105 -3.69 -4.74 -4.24
C PHE A 105 -3.52 -3.25 -3.94
N LEU A 106 -4.05 -2.76 -2.80
CA LEU A 106 -3.92 -1.35 -2.39
C LEU A 106 -2.45 -0.95 -2.20
N GLY A 107 -1.70 -1.67 -1.35
CA GLY A 107 -0.29 -1.37 -1.08
C GLY A 107 0.58 -1.57 -2.33
N GLY A 108 0.23 -2.54 -3.17
CA GLY A 108 0.92 -2.88 -4.41
C GLY A 108 0.84 -1.79 -5.46
N ILE A 109 -0.31 -1.12 -5.63
CA ILE A 109 -0.45 0.02 -6.54
C ILE A 109 0.45 1.20 -6.10
N VAL A 110 0.45 1.53 -4.81
CA VAL A 110 1.30 2.62 -4.28
C VAL A 110 2.78 2.24 -4.40
N ARG A 111 3.11 0.98 -4.11
CA ARG A 111 4.47 0.44 -4.25
C ARG A 111 4.94 0.42 -5.71
N LEU A 112 4.06 0.11 -6.67
CA LEU A 112 4.38 0.12 -8.10
C LEU A 112 4.85 1.51 -8.54
N ALA A 113 4.06 2.55 -8.25
CA ALA A 113 4.45 3.93 -8.56
C ALA A 113 5.73 4.37 -7.81
N ALA A 114 5.92 3.90 -6.57
CA ALA A 114 7.11 4.19 -5.79
C ALA A 114 8.37 3.53 -6.34
N HIS A 115 8.28 2.26 -6.74
CA HIS A 115 9.39 1.52 -7.33
C HIS A 115 9.81 2.11 -8.69
N ASP A 116 8.86 2.62 -9.45
CA ASP A 116 9.09 3.39 -10.68
C ASP A 116 9.90 4.67 -10.35
N PHE A 117 9.41 5.58 -9.49
CA PHE A 117 10.16 6.81 -9.22
C PHE A 117 11.49 6.63 -8.45
N MET A 118 11.65 5.54 -7.67
CA MET A 118 12.82 5.34 -6.82
C MET A 118 14.07 4.88 -7.59
N ASP A 119 13.89 4.45 -8.85
CA ASP A 119 15.01 4.10 -9.71
C ASP A 119 15.67 5.34 -10.38
N TYR A 120 15.11 6.53 -10.16
CA TYR A 120 15.65 7.78 -10.66
C TYR A 120 17.11 7.98 -10.24
N ASP A 121 17.97 8.24 -11.22
CA ASP A 121 19.37 8.56 -11.01
C ASP A 121 19.85 9.58 -12.07
N PRO A 122 20.00 10.87 -11.70
CA PRO A 122 20.39 11.91 -12.64
C PRO A 122 21.84 11.80 -13.11
N SER A 123 22.65 10.91 -12.51
CA SER A 123 24.04 10.68 -12.93
C SER A 123 24.16 9.72 -14.13
N ASN A 124 23.10 9.00 -14.47
CA ASN A 124 23.05 8.10 -15.62
C ASN A 124 22.49 8.82 -16.86
N SER A 125 22.90 8.37 -18.05
CA SER A 125 22.38 8.86 -19.33
C SER A 125 20.88 8.59 -19.49
N GLU A 126 20.42 7.45 -18.96
CA GLU A 126 19.01 7.12 -18.77
C GLU A 126 18.68 7.32 -17.29
N SER A 127 18.08 8.47 -17.00
CA SER A 127 17.79 8.85 -15.62
C SER A 127 16.73 7.95 -14.98
N MET A 128 15.89 7.28 -15.78
CA MET A 128 14.68 6.58 -15.33
C MET A 128 13.76 7.52 -14.52
N GLY A 129 12.96 7.00 -13.59
CA GLY A 129 11.97 7.74 -12.80
C GLY A 129 10.55 7.26 -13.13
N SER A 130 9.54 8.12 -12.94
CA SER A 130 8.15 7.75 -13.26
C SER A 130 7.91 7.62 -14.77
N ASP A 131 8.40 6.54 -15.38
CA ASP A 131 8.33 6.23 -16.81
C ASP A 131 7.58 4.92 -17.09
N GLY A 132 6.90 4.38 -16.07
CA GLY A 132 6.00 3.26 -16.21
C GLY A 132 6.73 1.96 -16.45
N CYS A 133 7.90 1.73 -15.86
CA CYS A 133 8.64 0.49 -16.08
C CYS A 133 9.34 0.01 -14.81
N PHE A 134 9.26 -1.30 -14.54
CA PHE A 134 10.07 -1.95 -13.52
C PHE A 134 10.68 -3.23 -14.07
N ASP A 135 11.89 -3.58 -13.62
CA ASP A 135 12.55 -4.85 -13.94
C ASP A 135 11.89 -5.99 -13.14
N PRO A 136 11.08 -6.87 -13.78
CA PRO A 136 10.32 -7.91 -13.07
C PRO A 136 11.21 -9.03 -12.54
N ASP A 137 12.38 -9.25 -13.15
CA ASP A 137 13.31 -10.32 -12.77
C ASP A 137 14.16 -9.94 -11.55
N HIS A 138 14.15 -8.67 -11.15
CA HIS A 138 14.91 -8.20 -10.01
C HIS A 138 14.16 -8.46 -8.69
N GLN A 139 14.79 -9.18 -7.76
CA GLN A 139 14.20 -9.55 -6.45
C GLN A 139 13.55 -8.40 -5.65
N ARG A 140 14.01 -7.16 -5.83
CA ARG A 140 13.42 -5.99 -5.14
C ARG A 140 12.05 -5.60 -5.70
N ASN A 141 11.72 -6.00 -6.92
CA ASN A 141 10.42 -5.81 -7.55
C ASN A 141 9.50 -7.03 -7.41
N ALA A 142 9.95 -8.09 -6.72
CA ALA A 142 9.12 -9.28 -6.52
C ALA A 142 7.73 -8.92 -5.96
N GLY A 143 6.69 -9.54 -6.51
CA GLY A 143 5.29 -9.29 -6.20
C GLY A 143 4.67 -8.09 -6.93
N LEU A 144 5.44 -7.28 -7.67
CA LEU A 144 4.84 -6.25 -8.55
C LEU A 144 4.23 -6.84 -9.82
N ASP A 145 4.68 -8.04 -10.21
CA ASP A 145 4.10 -8.88 -11.26
C ASP A 145 2.72 -9.45 -10.88
N GLU A 146 2.29 -9.35 -9.62
CA GLU A 146 0.92 -9.64 -9.21
C GLU A 146 -0.01 -8.41 -9.30
N ILE A 147 0.57 -7.21 -9.45
CA ILE A 147 -0.16 -5.94 -9.58
C ILE A 147 -0.23 -5.50 -11.04
N TRP A 148 0.89 -5.61 -11.77
CA TRP A 148 1.01 -5.22 -13.15
C TRP A 148 1.53 -6.38 -14.01
N CYS A 149 0.60 -7.04 -14.70
CA CYS A 149 0.85 -8.20 -15.55
C CYS A 149 -0.25 -8.32 -16.60
N MET A 150 -0.04 -9.12 -17.64
CA MET A 150 -0.96 -9.26 -18.79
C MET A 150 -2.42 -9.55 -18.41
N ASN A 151 -2.66 -10.24 -17.28
CA ASN A 151 -4.00 -10.59 -16.80
C ASN A 151 -4.38 -9.92 -15.48
N CYS A 152 -3.58 -8.99 -14.98
CA CYS A 152 -3.80 -8.31 -13.72
C CYS A 152 -4.93 -7.28 -13.87
N ALA A 153 -5.76 -7.12 -12.83
CA ALA A 153 -6.94 -6.25 -12.89
C ALA A 153 -6.58 -4.78 -13.25
N LEU A 154 -5.47 -4.27 -12.70
CA LEU A 154 -5.00 -2.91 -12.97
C LEU A 154 -4.55 -2.74 -14.43
N THR A 155 -3.82 -3.71 -14.97
CA THR A 155 -3.39 -3.71 -16.38
C THR A 155 -4.58 -3.82 -17.33
N LEU A 156 -5.52 -4.71 -17.05
CA LEU A 156 -6.74 -4.85 -17.85
C LEU A 156 -7.58 -3.56 -17.85
N LEU A 157 -7.66 -2.87 -16.70
CA LEU A 157 -8.34 -1.57 -16.61
C LEU A 157 -7.68 -0.52 -17.50
N HIS A 158 -6.35 -0.42 -17.46
CA HIS A 158 -5.61 0.48 -18.35
C HIS A 158 -5.85 0.15 -19.82
N GLU A 159 -5.63 -1.10 -20.23
CA GLU A 159 -5.74 -1.50 -21.64
C GLU A 159 -7.15 -1.30 -22.21
N GLN A 160 -8.19 -1.54 -21.40
CA GLN A 160 -9.59 -1.48 -21.84
C GLN A 160 -10.15 -0.05 -21.85
N GLU A 161 -9.85 0.75 -20.83
CA GLU A 161 -10.52 2.04 -20.61
C GLU A 161 -9.57 3.24 -20.76
N TYR A 162 -8.26 3.06 -20.52
CA TYR A 162 -7.28 4.15 -20.41
C TYR A 162 -6.05 3.99 -21.32
N SER A 163 -6.11 3.15 -22.36
CA SER A 163 -4.97 2.88 -23.27
C SER A 163 -4.53 4.09 -24.11
N HIS A 164 -5.28 5.18 -24.04
CA HIS A 164 -4.97 6.46 -24.69
C HIS A 164 -4.11 7.40 -23.83
N ILE A 165 -3.89 7.08 -22.55
CA ILE A 165 -2.90 7.74 -21.69
C ILE A 165 -1.73 6.79 -21.43
N SER A 166 -0.56 7.37 -21.12
CA SER A 166 0.62 6.57 -20.80
C SER A 166 0.39 5.71 -19.56
N ARG A 167 0.98 4.52 -19.56
CA ARG A 167 1.02 3.64 -18.39
C ARG A 167 1.64 4.36 -17.19
N ALA A 168 2.68 5.15 -17.42
CA ALA A 168 3.35 5.96 -16.41
C ALA A 168 2.39 6.94 -15.71
N ASP A 169 1.57 7.69 -16.47
CA ASP A 169 0.58 8.59 -15.88
C ASP A 169 -0.54 7.81 -15.17
N PHE A 170 -0.98 6.68 -15.75
CA PHE A 170 -1.99 5.82 -15.14
C PHE A 170 -1.55 5.22 -13.80
N TRP A 171 -0.28 4.79 -13.66
CA TRP A 171 0.25 4.27 -12.40
C TRP A 171 0.26 5.33 -11.30
N VAL A 172 0.71 6.55 -11.60
CA VAL A 172 0.71 7.65 -10.62
C VAL A 172 -0.71 8.08 -10.26
N ALA A 173 -1.63 8.16 -11.23
CA ALA A 173 -3.04 8.45 -10.96
C ALA A 173 -3.71 7.37 -10.10
N SER A 174 -3.43 6.09 -10.39
CA SER A 174 -3.95 4.96 -9.60
C SER A 174 -3.42 4.96 -8.17
N ALA A 175 -2.13 5.26 -7.98
CA ALA A 175 -1.55 5.40 -6.64
C ALA A 175 -2.16 6.59 -5.87
N ASN A 176 -2.39 7.72 -6.54
CA ASN A 176 -3.09 8.85 -5.94
C ASN A 176 -4.51 8.49 -5.50
N ALA A 177 -5.25 7.74 -6.34
CA ALA A 177 -6.57 7.24 -6.00
C ALA A 177 -6.52 6.37 -4.74
N VAL A 178 -5.59 5.40 -4.66
CA VAL A 178 -5.43 4.57 -3.45
C VAL A 178 -5.13 5.43 -2.22
N ILE A 179 -4.19 6.38 -2.31
CA ILE A 179 -3.84 7.26 -1.19
C ILE A 179 -5.05 8.08 -0.72
N HIS A 180 -5.82 8.65 -1.65
CA HIS A 180 -7.01 9.43 -1.33
C HIS A 180 -8.09 8.55 -0.69
N LEU A 181 -8.45 7.44 -1.33
CA LEU A 181 -9.49 6.50 -0.89
C LEU A 181 -9.20 5.86 0.47
N THR A 182 -7.93 5.73 0.84
CA THR A 182 -7.51 5.11 2.10
C THR A 182 -7.11 6.11 3.18
N SER A 183 -6.97 7.40 2.84
CA SER A 183 -6.70 8.45 3.82
C SER A 183 -7.90 8.67 4.75
N VAL A 184 -7.64 9.04 6.00
CA VAL A 184 -8.68 9.27 7.01
C VAL A 184 -9.64 10.35 6.51
N GLY A 185 -10.91 9.97 6.35
CA GLY A 185 -11.96 10.86 5.86
C GLY A 185 -11.73 11.37 4.43
N ASN A 186 -10.97 10.63 3.60
CA ASN A 186 -10.57 11.04 2.25
C ASN A 186 -9.87 12.41 2.22
N ALA A 187 -9.15 12.77 3.29
CA ALA A 187 -8.60 14.11 3.46
C ALA A 187 -7.32 14.39 2.64
N LEU A 188 -6.64 13.36 2.13
CA LEU A 188 -5.43 13.52 1.30
C LEU A 188 -5.77 13.41 -0.19
N ASN A 189 -6.37 14.47 -0.73
CA ASN A 189 -6.65 14.58 -2.16
C ASN A 189 -5.42 15.17 -2.90
N LEU A 190 -4.92 14.45 -3.90
CA LEU A 190 -3.72 14.82 -4.67
C LEU A 190 -4.02 15.38 -6.06
N LYS A 191 -5.30 15.48 -6.44
CA LYS A 191 -5.79 15.89 -7.77
C LYS A 191 -5.20 17.23 -8.21
N ASP A 192 -5.29 18.25 -7.37
CA ASP A 192 -4.85 19.62 -7.70
C ASP A 192 -3.32 19.73 -7.88
N THR A 193 -2.58 18.71 -7.45
CA THR A 193 -1.12 18.64 -7.55
C THR A 193 -0.63 17.61 -8.55
N PHE A 194 -1.53 16.82 -9.15
CA PHE A 194 -1.19 15.85 -10.16
C PHE A 194 -0.84 16.56 -11.46
N LEU A 195 0.27 16.14 -12.05
CA LEU A 195 0.67 16.53 -13.39
C LEU A 195 0.75 15.28 -14.27
N TRP A 196 0.43 15.42 -15.55
CA TRP A 196 0.47 14.37 -16.56
C TRP A 196 1.40 14.74 -17.71
N GLY A 197 1.65 13.80 -18.62
CA GLY A 197 2.55 13.95 -19.76
C GLY A 197 3.79 13.06 -19.69
N ARG A 198 3.81 12.09 -18.76
CA ARG A 198 4.89 11.10 -18.67
C ARG A 198 4.91 10.24 -19.92
N LYS A 199 6.11 9.86 -20.34
CA LYS A 199 6.31 8.95 -21.48
C LYS A 199 6.65 7.58 -20.97
N ASP A 200 5.97 6.58 -21.52
CA ASP A 200 6.29 5.19 -21.23
C ASP A 200 7.69 4.84 -21.77
N THR A 201 8.43 4.06 -20.99
CA THR A 201 9.60 3.33 -21.46
C THR A 201 9.31 1.83 -21.52
N ASP A 202 9.88 1.15 -22.50
CA ASP A 202 9.82 -0.31 -22.63
C ASP A 202 11.07 -1.00 -22.05
N SER A 203 12.10 -0.23 -21.69
CA SER A 203 13.35 -0.73 -21.13
C SER A 203 13.65 -0.08 -19.80
N CYS A 204 13.69 -0.90 -18.76
CA CYS A 204 14.08 -0.53 -17.41
C CYS A 204 15.03 -1.57 -16.82
N LEU A 205 15.87 -2.18 -17.67
CA LEU A 205 16.86 -3.18 -17.26
C LEU A 205 17.77 -2.58 -16.17
N GLY A 206 17.81 -3.21 -15.00
CA GLY A 206 18.61 -2.73 -13.88
C GLY A 206 17.96 -1.61 -13.05
N SER A 207 16.73 -1.18 -13.34
CA SER A 207 15.92 -0.31 -12.45
C SER A 207 15.88 -0.88 -11.03
N GLY A 208 15.64 -2.18 -10.91
CA GLY A 208 15.63 -2.90 -9.64
C GLY A 208 16.95 -2.76 -8.86
N ARG A 209 18.11 -2.60 -9.54
CA ARG A 209 19.43 -2.39 -8.91
C ARG A 209 19.56 -1.03 -8.22
N ARG A 210 18.74 -0.08 -8.62
CA ARG A 210 18.71 1.29 -8.10
C ARG A 210 17.84 1.40 -6.85
N LEU A 211 16.94 0.46 -6.58
CA LEU A 211 16.07 0.51 -5.41
C LEU A 211 16.80 0.34 -4.07
N PRO A 212 16.31 0.96 -2.98
CA PRO A 212 16.93 0.83 -1.66
C PRO A 212 16.81 -0.60 -1.15
N ARG A 213 17.83 -1.05 -0.41
CA ARG A 213 17.73 -2.27 0.41
C ARG A 213 17.10 -1.92 1.76
N ALA A 214 16.47 -2.89 2.40
CA ALA A 214 15.92 -2.75 3.75
C ALA A 214 16.98 -2.79 4.86
N SER A 215 18.23 -2.40 4.58
CA SER A 215 19.39 -2.66 5.46
C SER A 215 19.72 -1.53 6.44
N GLY A 216 19.26 -0.29 6.22
CA GLY A 216 19.48 0.83 7.13
C GLY A 216 19.56 2.19 6.44
N CYS A 217 19.93 3.24 7.19
CA CYS A 217 19.83 4.63 6.75
C CYS A 217 20.75 5.01 5.59
N GLN A 218 21.87 4.30 5.40
CA GLN A 218 22.72 4.50 4.22
C GLN A 218 21.96 4.28 2.91
N GLN A 219 21.00 3.34 2.88
CA GLN A 219 20.18 3.09 1.70
C GLN A 219 19.22 4.26 1.45
N ILE A 220 18.70 4.86 2.52
CA ILE A 220 17.84 6.03 2.43
C ILE A 220 18.64 7.25 1.94
N GLU A 221 19.82 7.48 2.49
CA GLU A 221 20.72 8.57 2.11
C GLU A 221 21.15 8.48 0.65
N ALA A 222 21.51 7.28 0.19
CA ALA A 222 21.93 7.06 -1.19
C ALA A 222 20.79 7.26 -2.19
N VAL A 223 19.62 6.66 -1.92
CA VAL A 223 18.50 6.71 -2.86
C VAL A 223 17.80 8.06 -2.81
N PHE A 224 17.27 8.43 -1.64
CA PHE A 224 16.33 9.54 -1.55
C PHE A 224 17.02 10.89 -1.39
N LEU A 225 18.07 10.99 -0.57
CA LEU A 225 18.76 12.27 -0.36
C LEU A 225 19.68 12.61 -1.53
N THR A 226 20.49 11.64 -1.97
CA THR A 226 21.53 11.88 -2.96
C THR A 226 20.98 11.90 -4.38
N ARG A 227 20.28 10.83 -4.82
CA ARG A 227 19.81 10.74 -6.21
C ARG A 227 18.51 11.50 -6.45
N MET A 228 17.55 11.36 -5.53
CA MET A 228 16.24 12.03 -5.66
C MET A 228 16.23 13.48 -5.12
N GLY A 229 17.28 13.91 -4.41
CA GLY A 229 17.38 15.28 -3.90
C GLY A 229 16.31 15.64 -2.86
N LEU A 230 15.82 14.66 -2.10
CA LEU A 230 14.82 14.84 -1.05
C LEU A 230 15.47 15.18 0.30
N SER A 231 14.79 15.99 1.10
CA SER A 231 15.17 16.23 2.49
C SER A 231 14.71 15.09 3.40
N TRP A 232 15.37 14.90 4.56
CA TRP A 232 14.91 13.93 5.57
C TRP A 232 13.43 14.06 5.93
N ARG A 233 12.90 15.28 5.98
CA ARG A 233 11.48 15.53 6.26
C ARG A 233 10.55 15.00 5.17
N GLU A 234 10.93 15.17 3.90
CA GLU A 234 10.19 14.64 2.75
C GLU A 234 10.27 13.12 2.71
N VAL A 235 11.46 12.57 2.97
CA VAL A 235 11.69 11.12 2.99
C VAL A 235 10.91 10.42 4.08
N VAL A 236 10.94 10.93 5.31
CA VAL A 236 10.14 10.37 6.42
C VAL A 236 8.66 10.41 6.07
N ALA A 237 8.18 11.45 5.39
CA ALA A 237 6.80 11.48 4.93
C ALA A 237 6.54 10.36 3.90
N LEU A 238 7.38 10.21 2.86
CA LEU A 238 7.21 9.14 1.86
C LEU A 238 7.23 7.74 2.47
N LEU A 239 8.15 7.45 3.41
CA LEU A 239 8.18 6.17 4.14
C LEU A 239 6.93 5.94 4.99
N GLY A 240 6.21 7.01 5.36
CA GLY A 240 4.88 6.92 5.98
C GLY A 240 3.87 6.11 5.17
N ALA A 241 4.07 5.95 3.85
CA ALA A 241 3.24 5.07 3.02
C ALA A 241 3.25 3.60 3.48
N HIS A 242 4.25 3.16 4.26
CA HIS A 242 4.26 1.85 4.91
C HIS A 242 3.09 1.61 5.88
N THR A 243 2.33 2.65 6.25
CA THR A 243 1.03 2.46 6.90
C THR A 243 0.05 1.61 6.06
N LEU A 244 0.22 1.56 4.74
CA LEU A 244 -0.56 0.71 3.84
C LEU A 244 0.20 -0.58 3.50
N GLY A 245 -0.51 -1.70 3.53
CA GLY A 245 0.03 -2.97 3.07
C GLY A 245 0.82 -3.75 4.12
N ARG A 246 1.63 -4.70 3.66
CA ARG A 246 2.38 -5.63 4.50
C ARG A 246 3.64 -6.15 3.80
N GLY A 247 4.64 -6.53 4.59
CA GLY A 247 5.74 -7.38 4.12
C GLY A 247 5.26 -8.82 3.89
N HIS A 248 5.74 -9.42 2.80
CA HIS A 248 5.42 -10.79 2.42
C HIS A 248 6.69 -11.64 2.22
N ARG A 249 6.71 -12.84 2.83
CA ARG A 249 7.91 -13.70 2.90
C ARG A 249 8.43 -14.04 1.51
N SER A 250 7.54 -14.37 0.57
CA SER A 250 7.92 -14.79 -0.77
C SER A 250 8.44 -13.65 -1.64
N PHE A 251 8.19 -12.39 -1.28
CA PHE A 251 8.60 -11.23 -2.08
C PHE A 251 9.90 -10.61 -1.57
N SER A 252 9.94 -10.24 -0.29
CA SER A 252 11.08 -9.54 0.30
C SER A 252 11.80 -10.33 1.39
N GLY A 253 11.28 -11.51 1.77
CA GLY A 253 11.73 -12.26 2.95
C GLY A 253 11.19 -11.72 4.28
N HIS A 254 10.66 -10.50 4.30
CA HIS A 254 10.04 -9.89 5.48
C HIS A 254 8.57 -10.28 5.59
N HIS A 255 8.03 -10.39 6.81
CA HIS A 255 6.63 -10.73 7.03
C HIS A 255 5.99 -9.85 8.09
N GLY A 256 4.87 -9.21 7.76
CA GLY A 256 4.12 -8.47 8.76
C GLY A 256 3.61 -7.11 8.34
N THR A 257 2.93 -6.43 9.25
CA THR A 257 2.38 -5.09 9.06
C THR A 257 3.18 -4.06 9.84
N TRP A 258 3.26 -2.83 9.35
CA TRP A 258 3.96 -1.74 10.05
C TRP A 258 3.15 -1.15 11.22
N LYS A 259 1.85 -1.43 11.27
CA LYS A 259 0.97 -1.10 12.39
C LYS A 259 0.24 -2.32 12.90
N ASP A 260 -0.19 -2.27 14.16
CA ASP A 260 -0.90 -3.39 14.78
C ASP A 260 -2.21 -3.66 14.01
N SER A 261 -2.36 -4.89 13.51
CA SER A 261 -3.55 -5.33 12.76
C SER A 261 -4.77 -5.48 13.67
N ASN A 262 -4.57 -5.61 14.98
CA ASN A 262 -5.63 -5.75 15.98
C ASN A 262 -6.06 -4.39 16.55
N GLN A 263 -5.31 -3.33 16.28
CA GLN A 263 -5.79 -1.97 16.51
C GLN A 263 -6.76 -1.64 15.38
N ASP A 264 -8.03 -1.77 15.70
CA ASP A 264 -9.06 -1.05 14.99
C ASP A 264 -8.64 0.43 14.84
N ALA A 265 -8.86 1.06 13.69
CA ALA A 265 -8.79 2.52 13.54
C ALA A 265 -9.99 3.20 14.27
N GLN A 266 -10.31 2.72 15.47
CA GLN A 266 -11.66 2.63 16.04
C GLN A 266 -12.28 3.95 16.49
N ASN A 267 -11.65 5.11 16.27
CA ASN A 267 -12.23 6.35 16.77
C ASN A 267 -12.32 7.49 15.74
N GLU A 268 -11.83 7.34 14.50
CA GLU A 268 -11.85 8.46 13.54
C GLU A 268 -12.19 8.13 12.07
N CYS A 269 -12.29 6.87 11.65
CA CYS A 269 -12.39 6.58 10.21
C CYS A 269 -13.83 6.28 9.70
N ASN A 270 -14.29 7.18 8.83
CA ASN A 270 -15.11 6.91 7.63
C ASN A 270 -16.64 6.84 7.75
N ALA A 271 -17.30 7.88 8.27
CA ALA A 271 -18.74 8.09 8.00
C ALA A 271 -19.04 8.56 6.55
N ASN A 272 -18.04 9.08 5.82
CA ASN A 272 -18.20 9.77 4.53
C ASN A 272 -17.24 9.30 3.40
N ALA A 273 -16.54 8.18 3.56
CA ALA A 273 -15.70 7.68 2.45
C ALA A 273 -16.59 7.27 1.27
N LEU A 274 -16.23 7.64 0.04
CA LEU A 274 -16.82 7.11 -1.21
C LEU A 274 -16.78 5.57 -1.27
N VAL A 275 -16.04 4.94 -0.35
CA VAL A 275 -16.03 3.51 -0.09
C VAL A 275 -16.39 3.25 1.37
N THR A 276 -17.68 3.27 1.69
CA THR A 276 -18.20 2.88 3.02
C THR A 276 -17.96 1.42 3.37
N ASP A 277 -17.53 0.61 2.39
CA ASP A 277 -17.47 -0.85 2.48
C ASP A 277 -16.04 -1.41 2.53
N ILE A 278 -14.99 -0.57 2.53
CA ILE A 278 -13.65 -1.02 2.93
C ILE A 278 -13.62 -0.91 4.46
N PRO A 279 -13.58 -2.03 5.21
CA PRO A 279 -13.45 -1.95 6.65
C PRO A 279 -12.22 -1.10 6.98
N ALA A 280 -12.38 -0.11 7.85
CA ALA A 280 -11.29 0.72 8.38
C ALA A 280 -10.39 -0.09 9.33
N LEU A 281 -9.92 -1.23 8.84
CA LEU A 281 -9.05 -2.16 9.52
C LEU A 281 -7.65 -2.01 8.94
N ASN A 282 -6.68 -2.02 9.84
CA ASN A 282 -5.28 -2.05 9.45
C ASN A 282 -4.98 -3.32 8.64
N PRO A 283 -4.09 -3.25 7.64
CA PRO A 283 -3.28 -2.11 7.21
C PRO A 283 -3.83 -1.43 5.94
N LYS A 284 -5.14 -1.15 5.89
CA LYS A 284 -5.83 -0.54 4.73
C LYS A 284 -6.10 0.96 4.86
N VAL A 285 -5.61 1.60 5.95
CA VAL A 285 -5.81 3.03 6.23
C VAL A 285 -4.48 3.78 6.10
N PHE A 286 -4.48 4.85 5.31
CA PHE A 286 -3.35 5.74 5.11
C PHE A 286 -3.33 6.82 6.18
N ASP A 287 -2.60 6.61 7.29
CA ASP A 287 -2.63 7.49 8.45
C ASP A 287 -1.24 7.67 9.11
N LYS A 288 -1.19 8.48 10.16
CA LYS A 288 0.01 8.74 10.96
C LYS A 288 0.42 7.59 11.89
N GLN A 289 -0.32 6.48 11.92
CA GLN A 289 -0.08 5.41 12.90
C GLN A 289 1.32 4.81 12.72
N TYR A 290 1.83 4.67 11.49
CA TYR A 290 3.22 4.28 11.22
C TYR A 290 4.25 5.03 12.11
N PHE A 291 4.12 6.35 12.22
CA PHE A 291 5.03 7.18 13.03
C PHE A 291 4.83 6.98 14.54
N LYS A 292 3.59 6.77 14.98
CA LYS A 292 3.25 6.50 16.38
C LYS A 292 3.84 5.16 16.82
N GLU A 293 3.68 4.12 16.00
CA GLU A 293 4.24 2.78 16.24
C GLU A 293 5.77 2.83 16.32
N LEU A 294 6.41 3.52 15.37
CA LEU A 294 7.86 3.67 15.34
C LEU A 294 8.41 4.39 16.58
N SER A 295 7.73 5.44 17.04
CA SER A 295 8.22 6.31 18.12
C SER A 295 7.82 5.87 19.53
N SER A 296 6.70 5.15 19.68
CA SER A 296 6.09 4.83 20.98
C SER A 296 6.34 3.39 21.43
N ASN A 297 6.58 2.47 20.51
CA ASN A 297 6.79 1.07 20.86
C ASN A 297 8.22 0.76 21.23
N ALA A 298 8.34 -0.38 21.92
CA ALA A 298 9.62 -1.02 22.08
C ALA A 298 9.96 -1.96 20.92
N TRP A 299 11.13 -1.84 20.32
CA TRP A 299 11.56 -2.67 19.19
C TRP A 299 12.73 -3.60 19.55
N ARG A 300 12.59 -4.88 19.19
CA ARG A 300 13.65 -5.89 19.27
C ARG A 300 13.91 -6.52 17.92
N MET A 301 15.14 -6.96 17.67
CA MET A 301 15.46 -7.70 16.45
C MET A 301 14.67 -9.02 16.43
N ARG A 302 14.05 -9.34 15.29
CA ARG A 302 13.25 -10.56 15.11
C ARG A 302 14.04 -11.68 14.43
N ASN A 303 14.84 -11.34 13.41
CA ASN A 303 15.69 -12.28 12.70
C ASN A 303 17.15 -11.80 12.79
N ILE A 304 18.14 -12.70 12.71
CA ILE A 304 19.57 -12.33 12.60
C ILE A 304 20.09 -12.71 11.19
N GLY A 305 19.22 -13.32 10.38
CA GLY A 305 19.52 -13.85 9.06
C GLY A 305 19.53 -12.78 7.98
N GLY A 306 20.34 -13.00 6.97
CA GLY A 306 20.45 -12.22 5.74
C GLY A 306 21.26 -13.05 4.75
N PRO A 307 21.41 -12.61 3.49
CA PRO A 307 22.21 -13.34 2.50
C PRO A 307 23.66 -13.47 3.00
N GLY A 308 24.02 -14.63 3.55
CA GLY A 308 25.32 -14.90 4.19
C GLY A 308 25.24 -15.72 5.48
N ASN A 309 24.20 -15.51 6.30
CA ASN A 309 24.04 -16.18 7.61
C ASN A 309 22.95 -17.28 7.62
N GLY A 310 22.18 -17.41 6.53
CA GLY A 310 21.00 -18.27 6.45
C GLY A 310 19.79 -17.69 7.20
N GLY A 311 18.58 -17.90 6.67
CA GLY A 311 17.33 -17.45 7.29
C GLY A 311 16.77 -16.11 6.76
N PRO A 312 15.57 -15.71 7.23
CA PRO A 312 14.89 -14.48 6.79
C PRO A 312 15.72 -13.23 7.08
N PRO A 313 15.62 -12.17 6.24
CA PRO A 313 16.32 -10.90 6.45
C PRO A 313 15.98 -10.29 7.82
N GLN A 314 16.96 -9.61 8.42
CA GLN A 314 16.77 -8.95 9.71
C GLN A 314 15.73 -7.84 9.61
N ASP A 315 14.77 -7.89 10.54
CA ASP A 315 13.81 -6.85 10.81
C ASP A 315 13.51 -6.80 12.31
N TRP A 316 12.59 -5.93 12.70
CA TRP A 316 12.27 -5.62 14.08
C TRP A 316 10.83 -6.00 14.40
N THR A 317 10.58 -6.36 15.65
CA THR A 317 9.24 -6.64 16.17
C THR A 317 9.09 -6.04 17.57
N THR A 318 7.86 -5.75 17.96
CA THR A 318 7.50 -5.41 19.33
C THR A 318 7.43 -6.64 20.23
N GLY A 319 7.33 -7.83 19.63
CA GLY A 319 7.16 -9.09 20.33
C GLY A 319 5.79 -9.29 20.95
N THR A 320 4.90 -8.28 20.90
CA THR A 320 3.50 -8.42 21.32
C THR A 320 2.75 -9.27 20.29
N SER A 321 1.59 -9.82 20.67
CA SER A 321 0.77 -10.63 19.77
C SER A 321 0.45 -9.87 18.47
N GLY A 322 0.76 -10.48 17.33
CA GLY A 322 0.57 -9.87 16.00
C GLY A 322 1.81 -10.08 15.13
N ASN A 323 1.64 -9.90 13.82
CA ASN A 323 2.76 -9.93 12.88
C ASN A 323 3.39 -8.53 12.71
N GLN A 324 3.34 -7.66 13.72
CA GLN A 324 3.86 -6.30 13.59
C GLN A 324 5.38 -6.29 13.40
N MET A 325 5.85 -5.47 12.46
CA MET A 325 7.25 -5.38 12.11
C MET A 325 7.68 -3.99 11.63
N MET A 326 8.98 -3.73 11.68
CA MET A 326 9.64 -2.58 11.04
C MET A 326 10.94 -3.04 10.38
N LEU A 327 11.30 -2.48 9.23
CA LEU A 327 12.58 -2.71 8.57
C LEU A 327 13.70 -1.89 9.24
N ASN A 328 14.96 -2.18 8.92
CA ASN A 328 16.07 -1.34 9.39
C ASN A 328 15.98 0.08 8.86
N THR A 329 15.51 0.22 7.62
CA THR A 329 15.23 1.53 7.02
C THR A 329 14.12 2.30 7.76
N ASP A 330 13.19 1.62 8.44
CA ASP A 330 12.18 2.29 9.26
C ASP A 330 12.74 2.67 10.63
N ILE A 331 13.36 1.71 11.34
CA ILE A 331 13.92 1.94 12.68
C ILE A 331 14.98 3.04 12.66
N CYS A 332 15.80 3.09 11.62
CA CYS A 332 16.86 4.09 11.51
C CYS A 332 16.33 5.53 11.37
N LEU A 333 15.04 5.75 11.07
CA LEU A 333 14.48 7.10 11.06
C LEU A 333 14.43 7.72 12.46
N ALA A 334 14.36 6.89 13.51
CA ALA A 334 14.22 7.35 14.89
C ALA A 334 15.40 6.98 15.80
N TYR A 335 16.14 5.91 15.46
CA TYR A 335 17.16 5.32 16.30
C TYR A 335 18.46 5.10 15.51
N ASP A 336 19.59 5.36 16.14
CA ASP A 336 20.88 5.00 15.57
C ASP A 336 21.13 3.49 15.74
N ILE A 337 21.14 2.78 14.61
CA ILE A 337 21.28 1.33 14.55
C ILE A 337 22.57 0.90 13.84
N ASP A 338 23.39 1.82 13.36
CA ASP A 338 24.55 1.53 12.50
C ASP A 338 25.59 0.66 13.22
N GLU A 339 25.79 0.86 14.53
CA GLU A 339 26.74 0.08 15.33
C GLU A 339 26.13 -1.22 15.93
N ASN A 340 24.82 -1.40 15.80
CA ASN A 340 24.04 -2.34 16.63
C ASN A 340 23.47 -3.55 15.89
N VAL A 341 23.23 -3.42 14.59
CA VAL A 341 22.62 -4.48 13.77
C VAL A 341 23.57 -5.67 13.59
N ASP A 342 24.88 -5.42 13.50
CA ASP A 342 25.90 -6.46 13.27
C ASP A 342 26.57 -6.98 14.55
N THR A 343 26.37 -6.31 15.69
CA THR A 343 27.06 -6.60 16.96
C THR A 343 26.22 -7.40 17.97
N GLY A 344 24.97 -7.75 17.62
CA GLY A 344 24.09 -8.58 18.45
C GLY A 344 23.25 -7.81 19.49
N THR A 345 22.99 -6.53 19.26
CA THR A 345 22.18 -5.69 20.16
C THR A 345 20.67 -6.00 20.06
N ASN A 346 20.12 -6.69 21.08
CA ASN A 346 18.77 -7.25 21.01
C ASN A 346 17.57 -6.27 21.02
N CYS A 347 17.67 -5.02 21.52
CA CYS A 347 16.52 -4.11 21.67
C CYS A 347 16.93 -2.62 21.50
N CYS A 348 16.10 -1.78 20.87
CA CYS A 348 16.36 -0.32 20.68
C CYS A 348 15.78 0.60 21.77
N THR A 349 14.92 0.10 22.66
CA THR A 349 14.01 0.89 23.53
C THR A 349 13.72 0.19 24.86
N LYS A 350 13.10 0.92 25.81
CA LYS A 350 12.88 0.49 27.21
C LYS A 350 11.72 -0.51 27.37
N PHE A 351 11.83 -1.36 28.40
CA PHE A 351 11.02 -2.52 28.79
C PHE A 351 10.16 -2.24 30.03
N ASP A 352 8.93 -2.76 30.11
CA ASP A 352 7.97 -2.58 31.22
C ASP A 352 7.40 -3.88 31.84
N GLY A 353 7.95 -5.05 31.50
CA GLY A 353 7.83 -6.24 32.35
C GLY A 353 6.92 -7.38 31.87
N GLU A 354 6.12 -7.20 30.82
CA GLU A 354 5.19 -8.25 30.35
C GLU A 354 5.69 -9.04 29.11
N ASN A 355 6.82 -8.66 28.51
CA ASN A 355 7.33 -9.32 27.30
C ASN A 355 8.88 -9.31 27.20
N PRO A 356 9.61 -10.43 27.37
CA PRO A 356 11.03 -10.41 27.74
C PRO A 356 11.97 -9.77 26.70
N CYS A 357 12.43 -8.53 26.96
CA CYS A 357 13.86 -8.15 26.87
C CYS A 357 14.41 -8.41 28.29
N ILE A 358 15.18 -9.49 28.49
CA ILE A 358 15.63 -9.91 29.83
C ILE A 358 16.59 -8.88 30.43
N GLN A 359 16.29 -8.51 31.68
CA GLN A 359 17.03 -7.57 32.52
C GLN A 359 18.42 -8.07 32.93
N GLY A 360 19.35 -7.12 33.04
CA GLY A 360 20.62 -7.25 33.73
C GLY A 360 21.27 -5.87 33.82
N GLU A 361 21.00 -5.17 34.93
CA GLU A 361 21.60 -3.95 35.48
C GLU A 361 22.42 -3.06 34.52
N GLY A 362 21.77 -2.03 33.96
CA GLY A 362 22.45 -0.92 33.29
C GLY A 362 21.62 -0.26 32.20
N THR A 363 20.74 0.65 32.62
CA THR A 363 20.16 1.81 31.91
C THR A 363 20.77 2.28 30.56
N MET A 364 20.79 1.47 29.50
CA MET A 364 21.21 1.91 28.17
C MET A 364 20.11 1.64 27.16
N ARG A 365 19.51 2.72 26.62
CA ARG A 365 18.95 2.68 25.26
C ARG A 365 20.08 2.16 24.38
N ARG A 366 19.98 0.94 23.86
CA ARG A 366 21.12 0.39 23.10
C ARG A 366 21.23 1.04 21.73
N CYS A 367 20.10 1.43 21.14
CA CYS A 367 20.06 2.34 19.99
C CYS A 367 19.81 3.77 20.50
N PRO A 368 20.84 4.64 20.60
CA PRO A 368 20.61 6.02 20.99
C PRO A 368 19.73 6.71 19.94
N LYS A 369 18.89 7.64 20.38
CA LYS A 369 18.29 8.60 19.44
C LYS A 369 19.38 9.56 18.99
N TYR A 370 19.34 9.98 17.73
CA TYR A 370 20.29 10.93 17.17
C TYR A 370 20.47 12.19 18.04
N ASN A 371 21.71 12.60 18.28
CA ASN A 371 22.03 13.79 19.07
C ASN A 371 21.82 15.08 18.25
N GLU A 372 22.12 16.25 18.83
CA GLU A 372 21.89 17.54 18.17
C GLU A 372 22.76 17.81 16.94
N LEU A 373 23.92 17.16 16.84
CA LEU A 373 24.89 17.35 15.77
C LEU A 373 24.71 16.36 14.61
N ASP A 374 23.88 15.32 14.81
CA ASP A 374 23.68 14.29 13.81
C ASP A 374 22.67 14.75 12.73
N PRO A 375 23.03 14.67 11.43
CA PRO A 375 22.14 15.09 10.34
C PRO A 375 20.82 14.30 10.30
N ARG A 376 20.78 13.07 10.81
CA ARG A 376 19.59 12.20 10.87
C ARG A 376 18.65 12.58 12.01
N ARG A 377 19.03 13.51 12.89
CA ARG A 377 18.10 14.13 13.86
C ARG A 377 16.85 14.70 13.17
N SER A 378 17.02 15.28 11.98
CA SER A 378 15.92 15.82 11.19
C SER A 378 14.87 14.74 10.85
N ALA A 379 15.31 13.51 10.60
CA ALA A 379 14.41 12.38 10.36
C ALA A 379 13.62 12.04 11.62
N ARG A 380 14.31 11.91 12.77
CA ARG A 380 13.67 11.61 14.06
C ARG A 380 12.65 12.66 14.46
N ASP A 381 12.97 13.93 14.27
CA ASP A 381 12.07 15.02 14.59
C ASP A 381 10.83 15.01 13.69
N ALA A 382 10.99 14.66 12.41
CA ALA A 382 9.88 14.47 11.49
C ALA A 382 8.97 13.30 11.92
N VAL A 383 9.54 12.16 12.35
CA VAL A 383 8.75 11.04 12.91
C VAL A 383 7.90 11.50 14.08
N ILE A 384 8.48 12.26 15.02
CA ILE A 384 7.75 12.78 16.19
C ILE A 384 6.66 13.79 15.75
N GLU A 385 6.98 14.69 14.83
CA GLU A 385 6.05 15.71 14.36
C GLU A 385 4.84 15.09 13.65
N TYR A 386 5.08 14.12 12.75
CA TYR A 386 4.06 13.52 11.91
C TYR A 386 3.18 12.55 12.70
N GLY A 387 3.72 11.86 13.71
CA GLY A 387 2.94 11.03 14.64
C GLY A 387 2.14 11.82 15.68
N GLY A 388 2.45 13.11 15.88
CA GLY A 388 1.80 13.98 16.86
C GLY A 388 0.59 14.75 16.34
N GLY A 389 0.00 15.57 17.21
CA GLY A 389 -1.22 16.35 16.92
C GLY A 389 -2.50 15.50 16.95
N ASP A 390 -3.65 16.16 16.82
CA ASP A 390 -4.96 15.50 16.92
C ASP A 390 -5.31 14.78 15.62
N ASP A 391 -5.01 15.37 14.45
CA ASP A 391 -5.36 14.84 13.12
C ASP A 391 -4.13 14.37 12.31
N ASN A 392 -4.34 14.02 11.03
CA ASN A 392 -3.28 13.61 10.09
C ASN A 392 -2.64 14.78 9.30
N SER A 393 -3.03 16.03 9.58
CA SER A 393 -2.71 17.20 8.73
C SER A 393 -1.20 17.45 8.59
N ARG A 394 -0.42 17.22 9.67
CA ARG A 394 1.04 17.41 9.68
C ARG A 394 1.73 16.45 8.72
N PHE A 395 1.33 15.18 8.76
CA PHE A 395 1.82 14.15 7.85
C PHE A 395 1.37 14.42 6.41
N TYR A 396 0.07 14.55 6.18
CA TYR A 396 -0.51 14.70 4.83
C TYR A 396 0.04 15.89 4.08
N ARG A 397 0.24 17.04 4.75
CA ARG A 397 0.80 18.24 4.12
C ARG A 397 2.21 18.02 3.57
N VAL A 398 3.07 17.29 4.30
CA VAL A 398 4.44 17.04 3.84
C VAL A 398 4.45 15.89 2.83
N PHE A 399 3.64 14.86 3.06
CA PHE A 399 3.49 13.74 2.12
C PHE A 399 3.09 14.23 0.73
N ALA A 400 2.05 15.06 0.61
CA ALA A 400 1.60 15.59 -0.68
C ALA A 400 2.73 16.27 -1.46
N ARG A 401 3.52 17.13 -0.79
CA ARG A 401 4.66 17.82 -1.42
C ARG A 401 5.77 16.87 -1.83
N ALA A 402 6.13 15.93 -0.95
CA ALA A 402 7.19 14.96 -1.20
C ALA A 402 6.80 14.00 -2.32
N TRP A 403 5.55 13.57 -2.36
CA TRP A 403 4.98 12.68 -3.38
C TRP A 403 5.01 13.34 -4.76
N VAL A 404 4.50 14.57 -4.88
CA VAL A 404 4.53 15.34 -6.14
C VAL A 404 5.97 15.54 -6.61
N LYS A 405 6.89 15.84 -5.70
CA LYS A 405 8.31 15.96 -6.05
C LYS A 405 8.85 14.64 -6.59
N ALA A 406 8.64 13.53 -5.88
CA ALA A 406 9.14 12.21 -6.26
C ALA A 406 8.60 11.73 -7.62
N THR A 407 7.28 11.81 -7.84
CA THR A 407 6.63 11.33 -9.07
C THR A 407 6.93 12.16 -10.33
N ASN A 408 7.61 13.30 -10.16
CA ASN A 408 7.93 14.22 -11.26
C ASN A 408 9.45 14.28 -11.55
N LEU A 409 10.28 13.56 -10.80
CA LEU A 409 11.72 13.51 -11.03
C LEU A 409 12.05 12.95 -12.41
N GLY A 410 12.95 13.61 -13.13
CA GLY A 410 13.38 13.22 -14.49
C GLY A 410 12.37 13.52 -15.59
N GLN A 411 11.14 13.90 -15.25
CA GLN A 411 10.09 14.16 -16.22
C GLN A 411 10.15 15.60 -16.74
N THR A 412 9.87 15.78 -18.03
CA THR A 412 9.84 17.09 -18.69
C THR A 412 8.49 17.29 -19.39
N ASN A 413 8.06 18.55 -19.54
CA ASN A 413 6.80 18.91 -20.19
C ASN A 413 5.54 18.35 -19.52
N LEU A 414 5.57 18.20 -18.19
CA LEU A 414 4.37 17.84 -17.44
C LEU A 414 3.38 19.01 -17.42
N ALA A 415 2.08 18.69 -17.53
CA ALA A 415 0.98 19.64 -17.55
C ALA A 415 -0.02 19.33 -16.42
N PRO A 416 -0.74 20.34 -15.90
CA PRO A 416 -1.86 20.10 -14.98
C PRO A 416 -3.02 19.39 -15.70
N LEU A 417 -3.98 18.89 -14.92
CA LEU A 417 -5.23 18.34 -15.46
C LEU A 417 -6.02 19.40 -16.23
N GLU A 418 -6.57 19.00 -17.37
CA GLU A 418 -7.42 19.87 -18.18
C GLU A 418 -8.89 19.83 -17.69
N PRO A 419 -9.60 20.97 -17.64
CA PRO A 419 -11.00 20.98 -17.22
C PRO A 419 -11.94 20.30 -18.23
N TYR A 420 -11.55 20.22 -19.50
CA TYR A 420 -12.30 19.59 -20.58
C TYR A 420 -11.36 19.07 -21.67
N CYS A 421 -11.86 18.19 -22.53
CA CYS A 421 -11.10 17.68 -23.66
C CYS A 421 -10.71 18.78 -24.64
N VAL A 422 -9.42 18.95 -24.87
CA VAL A 422 -8.90 19.90 -25.84
C VAL A 422 -8.83 19.19 -27.19
N SER A 423 -9.70 19.55 -28.15
CA SER A 423 -9.57 19.05 -29.52
C SER A 423 -8.25 19.53 -30.12
N GLU A 424 -7.48 18.67 -30.79
CA GLU A 424 -6.34 19.10 -31.60
C GLU A 424 -6.85 20.11 -32.65
N GLY A 425 -6.61 21.39 -32.38
CA GLY A 425 -6.89 22.46 -33.32
C GLY A 425 -5.90 22.36 -34.46
N TYR A 426 -6.39 22.13 -35.68
CA TYR A 426 -5.67 22.42 -36.90
C TYR A 426 -5.22 23.89 -36.84
N TRP A 427 -3.92 24.11 -36.61
CA TRP A 427 -3.26 25.41 -36.80
C TRP A 427 -2.74 25.53 -38.23
#